data_AF-A0A0E2D731-F1
#
_entry.id   AF-A0A0E2D731-F1
#
_cell.length_a   1.000
_cell.length_b   1.000
_cell.length_c   1.000
_cell.angle_alpha   90.00
_cell.angle_beta   90.00
_cell.angle_gamma   90.00
#
_symmetry.space_group_name_H-M   'P 1'
#
loop_
_entity.id
_entity.type
_entity.pdbx_description
1 polymer ?
#
loop_
_entity_poly.entity_id
_entity_poly.type
_entity_poly.pdbx_seq_one_letter_code
_entity_poly.pdbx_strand_id
1 'polypeptide(L)'
;MKTGKSWIAVLWIMLCLFVYDCEEINTNDPVSAYLYWSGDSSLPKDLEVIHGRYWESPHITHEHILFLEIKAPLQWRKEFKELNQLKEVKRKSSKNKYFDQNAEYPVWFKPPKYFKVFIPKSEYIKGSTYFENPVDGHMFLYEVHL
;
A
#
# COMPACT_ATOMS: atom_id res chain seq x y z
N MET A 1 55.88 6.66 -12.83
CA MET A 1 54.67 6.48 -12.00
C MET A 1 53.48 6.19 -12.91
N LYS A 2 52.92 4.97 -12.88
CA LYS A 2 51.74 4.57 -13.68
C LYS A 2 50.49 4.74 -12.82
N THR A 3 49.94 5.94 -12.72
CA THR A 3 48.74 6.26 -11.92
C THR A 3 47.43 6.29 -12.74
N GLY A 4 47.47 5.99 -14.05
CA GLY A 4 46.28 6.11 -14.91
C GLY A 4 45.25 4.97 -14.82
N LYS A 5 45.61 3.79 -14.27
CA LYS A 5 44.70 2.63 -14.23
C LYS A 5 43.79 2.59 -12.99
N SER A 6 44.17 3.27 -11.90
CA SER A 6 43.45 3.20 -10.62
C SER A 6 42.14 4.01 -10.64
N TRP A 7 42.14 5.17 -11.32
CA TRP A 7 40.96 6.04 -11.34
C TRP A 7 39.79 5.42 -12.11
N ILE A 8 40.06 4.60 -13.14
CA ILE A 8 39.02 3.93 -13.94
C ILE A 8 38.29 2.92 -13.06
N ALA A 9 39.02 2.15 -12.25
CA ALA A 9 38.45 1.18 -11.34
C ALA A 9 37.59 1.86 -10.25
N VAL A 10 38.04 2.98 -9.68
CA VAL A 10 37.27 3.76 -8.70
C VAL A 10 36.01 4.35 -9.32
N LEU A 11 36.08 4.85 -10.56
CA LEU A 11 34.94 5.42 -11.28
C LEU A 11 33.92 4.34 -11.66
N TRP A 12 34.36 3.14 -12.01
CA TRP A 12 33.51 1.96 -12.22
C TRP A 12 32.83 1.49 -10.92
N ILE A 13 33.56 1.45 -9.80
CA ILE A 13 33.00 1.09 -8.49
C ILE A 13 31.94 2.12 -8.05
N MET A 14 32.21 3.42 -8.23
CA MET A 14 31.19 4.45 -7.97
C MET A 14 29.99 4.31 -8.90
N LEU A 15 30.18 4.04 -10.20
CA LEU A 15 29.08 3.87 -11.15
C LEU A 15 28.18 2.67 -10.78
N CYS A 16 28.77 1.56 -10.33
CA CYS A 16 28.01 0.40 -9.86
C CYS A 16 27.20 0.69 -8.58
N LEU A 17 27.63 1.61 -7.71
CA LEU A 17 26.89 1.94 -6.49
C LEU A 17 25.60 2.74 -6.74
N PHE A 18 25.39 3.30 -7.94
CA PHE A 18 24.20 4.09 -8.27
C PHE A 18 23.10 3.32 -9.00
N VAL A 19 23.26 2.02 -9.28
CA VAL A 19 22.33 1.25 -10.14
C VAL A 19 21.45 0.25 -9.39
N TYR A 20 21.46 0.23 -8.05
CA TYR A 20 20.95 -0.92 -7.28
C TYR A 20 19.53 -0.85 -6.70
N ASP A 21 18.71 0.16 -6.98
CA ASP A 21 17.33 0.15 -6.46
C ASP A 21 16.34 0.72 -7.47
N CYS A 22 16.03 -0.09 -8.49
CA CYS A 22 15.24 0.35 -9.64
C CYS A 22 14.42 -0.81 -10.24
N GLU A 23 13.88 -1.71 -9.41
CA GLU A 23 12.97 -2.74 -9.89
C GLU A 23 11.54 -2.41 -9.45
N GLU A 24 10.64 -2.35 -10.43
CA GLU A 24 9.21 -2.16 -10.19
C GLU A 24 8.65 -3.39 -9.50
N ILE A 25 7.89 -3.21 -8.41
CA ILE A 25 7.15 -4.30 -7.79
C ILE A 25 5.73 -4.27 -8.33
N ASN A 26 5.26 -5.38 -8.88
CA ASN A 26 3.89 -5.52 -9.36
C ASN A 26 3.39 -6.93 -9.10
N THR A 27 2.41 -7.07 -8.19
CA THR A 27 1.88 -8.38 -7.80
C THR A 27 0.38 -8.37 -7.62
N ASN A 28 -0.25 -9.49 -7.94
CA ASN A 28 -1.65 -9.79 -7.61
C ASN A 28 -1.74 -10.98 -6.63
N ASP A 29 -0.61 -11.46 -6.09
CA ASP A 29 -0.62 -12.43 -5.01
C ASP A 29 -1.03 -11.73 -3.71
N PRO A 30 -2.09 -12.19 -3.01
CA PRO A 30 -2.60 -11.51 -1.83
C PRO A 30 -1.56 -11.37 -0.72
N VAL A 31 -0.81 -12.43 -0.42
CA VAL A 31 0.16 -12.44 0.67
C VAL A 31 1.34 -11.55 0.32
N SER A 32 1.89 -11.66 -0.88
CA SER A 32 2.97 -10.78 -1.34
C SER A 32 2.54 -9.30 -1.32
N ALA A 33 1.34 -8.98 -1.80
CA ALA A 33 0.82 -7.62 -1.78
C ALA A 33 0.77 -7.03 -0.36
N TYR A 34 0.33 -7.81 0.63
CA TYR A 34 0.37 -7.40 2.04
C TYR A 34 1.81 -7.20 2.52
N LEU A 35 2.71 -8.14 2.24
CA LEU A 35 4.08 -8.10 2.75
C LEU A 35 4.89 -6.94 2.18
N TYR A 36 4.78 -6.68 0.88
CA TYR A 36 5.43 -5.51 0.26
C TYR A 36 4.94 -4.21 0.86
N TRP A 37 3.61 -4.05 0.99
CA TRP A 37 3.02 -2.86 1.57
C TRP A 37 3.35 -2.65 3.05
N SER A 38 3.25 -3.70 3.86
CA SER A 38 3.46 -3.60 5.31
C SER A 38 4.95 -3.49 5.68
N GLY A 39 5.84 -3.98 4.82
CA GLY A 39 7.24 -4.21 5.15
C GLY A 39 7.44 -5.36 6.14
N ASP A 40 6.40 -6.13 6.46
CA ASP A 40 6.48 -7.27 7.36
C ASP A 40 7.24 -8.43 6.72
N SER A 41 7.97 -9.19 7.54
CA SER A 41 8.66 -10.42 7.09
C SER A 41 7.73 -11.63 6.95
N SER A 42 6.54 -11.57 7.57
CA SER A 42 5.55 -12.65 7.53
C SER A 42 4.15 -12.14 7.90
N LEU A 43 3.12 -12.87 7.48
CA LEU A 43 1.74 -12.50 7.75
C LEU A 43 1.39 -12.70 9.24
N PRO A 44 0.71 -11.75 9.90
CA PRO A 44 0.18 -11.96 11.25
C PRO A 44 -0.76 -13.18 11.28
N LYS A 45 -0.62 -14.03 12.30
CA LYS A 45 -1.30 -15.35 12.37
C LYS A 45 -2.83 -15.28 12.31
N ASP A 46 -3.40 -14.17 12.76
CA ASP A 46 -4.84 -13.93 12.88
C ASP A 46 -5.36 -12.96 11.81
N LEU A 47 -4.52 -12.59 10.84
CA LEU A 47 -4.89 -11.77 9.69
C LEU A 47 -5.04 -12.66 8.46
N GLU A 48 -6.20 -12.58 7.82
CA GLU A 48 -6.50 -13.28 6.57
C GLU A 48 -6.47 -12.29 5.41
N VAL A 49 -5.66 -12.57 4.39
CA VAL A 49 -5.64 -11.78 3.15
C VAL A 49 -6.41 -12.54 2.08
N ILE A 50 -7.55 -11.98 1.66
CA ILE A 50 -8.48 -12.62 0.74
C ILE A 50 -8.08 -12.28 -0.70
N HIS A 51 -7.82 -11.00 -0.98
CA HIS A 51 -7.32 -10.52 -2.27
C HIS A 51 -6.26 -9.45 -2.06
N GLY A 52 -5.33 -9.34 -3.01
CA GLY A 52 -4.35 -8.26 -3.02
C GLY A 52 -3.89 -7.90 -4.42
N ARG A 53 -3.59 -6.62 -4.60
CA ARG A 53 -2.90 -6.07 -5.77
C ARG A 53 -2.01 -4.94 -5.27
N TYR A 54 -0.73 -5.01 -5.59
CA TYR A 54 0.25 -4.03 -5.19
C TYR A 54 1.12 -3.64 -6.37
N TRP A 55 1.34 -2.34 -6.51
CA TRP A 55 2.29 -1.76 -7.43
C TRP A 55 3.17 -0.76 -6.67
N GLU A 56 4.47 -0.79 -6.89
CA GLU A 56 5.45 0.15 -6.36
C GLU A 56 6.41 0.59 -7.46
N SER A 57 6.71 1.89 -7.51
CA SER A 57 7.59 2.46 -8.50
C SER A 57 9.04 2.03 -8.25
N PRO A 58 9.86 1.91 -9.32
CA PRO A 58 11.29 1.65 -9.21
C PRO A 58 12.09 2.90 -8.77
N HIS A 59 11.47 3.84 -8.05
CA HIS A 59 12.08 5.12 -7.69
C HIS A 59 12.23 5.25 -6.18
N ILE A 60 13.24 6.03 -5.76
CA ILE A 60 13.54 6.29 -4.33
C ILE A 60 12.34 6.89 -3.58
N THR A 61 11.38 7.49 -4.29
CA THR A 61 10.17 8.07 -3.70
C THR A 61 9.18 7.03 -3.18
N HIS A 62 9.38 5.73 -3.44
CA HIS A 62 8.52 4.61 -2.99
C HIS A 62 7.04 4.89 -3.24
N GLU A 63 6.72 5.35 -4.45
CA GLU A 63 5.35 5.60 -4.86
C GLU A 63 4.64 4.25 -5.01
N HIS A 64 3.46 4.09 -4.42
CA HIS A 64 2.74 2.84 -4.46
C HIS A 64 1.23 2.98 -4.60
N ILE A 65 0.62 1.93 -5.15
CA ILE A 65 -0.82 1.73 -5.21
C ILE A 65 -1.13 0.36 -4.65
N LEU A 66 -2.03 0.33 -3.66
CA LEU A 66 -2.46 -0.89 -2.98
C LEU A 66 -3.98 -1.05 -3.09
N PHE A 67 -4.38 -2.28 -3.40
CA PHE A 67 -5.71 -2.79 -3.10
C PHE A 67 -5.56 -4.04 -2.24
N LEU A 68 -6.19 -4.08 -1.07
CA LEU A 68 -6.33 -5.30 -0.28
C LEU A 68 -7.78 -5.55 0.11
N GLU A 69 -8.14 -6.82 0.20
CA GLU A 69 -9.31 -7.30 0.92
C GLU A 69 -8.81 -8.23 2.03
N ILE A 70 -9.08 -7.87 3.28
CA ILE A 70 -8.58 -8.60 4.46
C ILE A 70 -9.69 -8.87 5.46
N LYS A 71 -9.48 -9.86 6.31
CA LYS A 71 -10.20 -10.01 7.56
C LYS A 71 -9.22 -9.87 8.71
N ALA A 72 -9.41 -8.82 9.50
CA ALA A 72 -8.46 -8.42 10.53
C ALA A 72 -9.05 -8.48 11.95
N PRO A 73 -8.26 -8.92 12.94
CA PRO A 73 -8.68 -8.98 14.34
C PRO A 73 -8.92 -7.56 14.88
N LEU A 74 -9.75 -7.43 15.91
CA LEU A 74 -10.12 -6.12 16.46
C LEU A 74 -8.91 -5.28 16.89
N GLN A 75 -7.89 -5.91 17.45
CA GLN A 75 -6.69 -5.22 17.94
C GLN A 75 -5.90 -4.61 16.78
N TRP A 76 -5.60 -5.39 15.75
CA TRP A 76 -4.94 -4.91 14.54
C TRP A 76 -5.70 -3.74 13.91
N ARG A 77 -7.04 -3.84 13.80
CA ARG A 77 -7.86 -2.76 13.23
C ARG A 77 -7.77 -1.45 14.03
N LYS A 78 -7.70 -1.53 15.36
CA LYS A 78 -7.56 -0.34 16.22
C LYS A 78 -6.20 0.32 16.01
N GLU A 79 -5.14 -0.48 16.04
CA GLU A 79 -3.76 -0.01 15.84
C GLU A 79 -3.59 0.58 14.44
N PHE A 80 -4.09 -0.10 13.40
CA PHE A 80 -4.08 0.38 12.02
C PHE A 80 -4.74 1.76 11.90
N LYS A 81 -5.91 1.97 12.52
CA LYS A 81 -6.60 3.26 12.51
C LYS A 81 -5.85 4.34 13.26
N GLU A 82 -5.20 3.99 14.37
CA GLU A 82 -4.43 4.93 15.20
C GLU A 82 -3.15 5.38 14.50
N LEU A 83 -2.34 4.43 14.01
CA LEU A 83 -1.08 4.68 13.30
C LEU A 83 -1.30 5.53 12.05
N ASN A 84 -2.35 5.24 11.28
CA ASN A 84 -2.68 5.98 10.05
C ASN A 84 -3.56 7.21 10.30
N GLN A 85 -3.84 7.54 11.56
CA GLN A 85 -4.65 8.70 11.98
C GLN A 85 -6.00 8.77 11.25
N LEU A 86 -6.66 7.63 11.08
CA LEU A 86 -7.87 7.50 10.28
C LEU A 86 -9.06 8.16 10.97
N LYS A 87 -9.88 8.87 10.18
CA LYS A 87 -11.16 9.43 10.63
C LYS A 87 -12.31 8.76 9.91
N GLU A 88 -13.33 8.36 10.68
CA GLU A 88 -14.58 7.87 10.12
C GLU A 88 -15.33 9.02 9.43
N VAL A 89 -15.85 8.76 8.24
CA VAL A 89 -16.68 9.71 7.48
C VAL A 89 -18.05 9.12 7.18
N LYS A 90 -19.09 9.92 7.36
CA LYS A 90 -20.45 9.51 7.03
C LYS A 90 -20.56 9.32 5.53
N ARG A 91 -20.77 8.08 5.07
CA ARG A 91 -21.00 7.77 3.66
C ARG A 91 -22.31 8.40 3.22
N LYS A 92 -22.23 9.50 2.46
CA LYS A 92 -23.41 10.05 1.75
C LYS A 92 -23.77 9.11 0.59
N SER A 93 -25.03 9.09 0.18
CA SER A 93 -25.56 8.05 -0.75
C SER A 93 -24.87 8.01 -2.12
N SER A 94 -24.11 9.03 -2.52
CA SER A 94 -23.34 8.99 -3.76
C SER A 94 -22.10 8.10 -3.62
N LYS A 95 -22.11 6.97 -4.34
CA LYS A 95 -20.99 6.03 -4.42
C LYS A 95 -19.65 6.72 -4.77
N ASN A 96 -19.67 7.82 -5.53
CA ASN A 96 -18.51 8.35 -6.24
C ASN A 96 -17.56 9.25 -5.42
N LYS A 97 -17.85 9.59 -4.16
CA LYS A 97 -16.95 10.49 -3.40
C LYS A 97 -15.72 9.79 -2.82
N TYR A 98 -15.79 8.48 -2.61
CA TYR A 98 -14.79 7.70 -1.87
C TYR A 98 -14.03 6.70 -2.74
N PHE A 99 -14.23 6.79 -4.05
CA PHE A 99 -13.42 6.10 -5.04
C PHE A 99 -12.72 7.19 -5.84
N ASP A 100 -11.42 7.00 -6.07
CA ASP A 100 -10.66 7.79 -7.01
C ASP A 100 -11.18 7.52 -8.42
N GLN A 101 -11.58 8.57 -9.13
CA GLN A 101 -12.17 8.41 -10.47
C GLN A 101 -11.14 8.03 -11.53
N ASN A 102 -9.86 8.20 -11.23
CA ASN A 102 -8.76 7.87 -12.14
C ASN A 102 -8.14 6.50 -11.85
N ALA A 103 -8.51 5.86 -10.73
CA ALA A 103 -7.94 4.58 -10.33
C ALA A 103 -8.61 3.39 -11.05
N GLU A 104 -7.79 2.45 -11.51
CA GLU A 104 -8.26 1.20 -12.09
C GLU A 104 -8.51 0.16 -10.98
N TYR A 105 -9.72 0.18 -10.43
CA TYR A 105 -10.13 -0.76 -9.37
C TYR A 105 -10.18 -2.21 -9.88
N PRO A 106 -9.59 -3.17 -9.14
CA PRO A 106 -9.77 -4.59 -9.43
C PRO A 106 -11.25 -4.99 -9.36
N VAL A 107 -11.64 -5.97 -10.19
CA VAL A 107 -13.04 -6.44 -10.28
C VAL A 107 -13.61 -6.97 -8.95
N TRP A 108 -12.75 -7.41 -8.04
CA TRP A 108 -13.09 -7.88 -6.70
C TRP A 108 -13.19 -6.76 -5.66
N PHE A 109 -12.65 -5.56 -5.92
CA PHE A 109 -12.65 -4.44 -4.97
C PHE A 109 -14.01 -3.75 -4.92
N LYS A 110 -14.97 -4.39 -4.21
CA LYS A 110 -16.37 -3.97 -4.16
C LYS A 110 -16.85 -3.85 -2.71
N PRO A 111 -16.36 -2.85 -1.94
CA PRO A 111 -16.75 -2.68 -0.54
C PRO A 111 -18.26 -2.47 -0.41
N PRO A 112 -18.97 -3.26 0.42
CA PRO A 112 -20.41 -3.12 0.61
C PRO A 112 -20.81 -1.73 1.14
N LYS A 113 -22.04 -1.29 0.80
CA LYS A 113 -22.52 0.06 1.17
C LYS A 113 -22.62 0.30 2.68
N TYR A 114 -22.82 -0.76 3.45
CA TYR A 114 -22.97 -0.69 4.91
C TYR A 114 -21.62 -0.67 5.64
N PHE A 115 -20.50 -0.85 4.93
CA PHE A 115 -19.18 -0.71 5.54
C PHE A 115 -18.96 0.75 5.94
N LYS A 116 -18.35 0.93 7.11
CA LYS A 116 -17.84 2.22 7.55
C LYS A 116 -16.72 2.65 6.61
N VAL A 117 -16.59 3.95 6.41
CA VAL A 117 -15.55 4.53 5.54
C VAL A 117 -14.61 5.36 6.38
N PHE A 118 -13.33 5.17 6.16
CA PHE A 118 -12.26 5.86 6.83
C PHE A 118 -11.34 6.50 5.80
N ILE A 119 -10.92 7.73 6.09
CA ILE A 119 -9.92 8.45 5.30
C ILE A 119 -8.82 8.94 6.23
N PRO A 120 -7.58 9.06 5.76
CA PRO A 120 -6.51 9.60 6.57
C PRO A 120 -6.72 11.10 6.84
N LYS A 121 -6.16 11.58 7.95
CA LYS A 121 -6.09 13.01 8.24
C LYS A 121 -4.93 13.69 7.51
N SER A 122 -3.86 12.94 7.27
CA SER A 122 -2.62 13.40 6.64
C SER A 122 -2.83 13.79 5.18
N GLU A 123 -2.13 14.85 4.73
CA GLU A 123 -2.11 15.26 3.32
C GLU A 123 -1.18 14.40 2.45
N TYR A 124 -0.27 13.62 3.06
CA TYR A 124 0.73 12.78 2.37
C TYR A 124 0.16 11.48 1.77
N ILE A 125 -1.00 11.04 2.25
CA ILE A 125 -1.71 9.83 1.77
C ILE A 125 -3.11 10.22 1.24
N LYS A 126 -3.17 11.40 0.61
CA LYS A 126 -4.40 12.00 0.11
C LYS A 126 -4.87 11.24 -1.12
N GLY A 127 -5.92 10.45 -0.95
CA GLY A 127 -6.49 9.58 -2.00
C GLY A 127 -6.83 8.20 -1.44
N SER A 128 -6.11 7.77 -0.41
CA SER A 128 -6.35 6.51 0.29
C SER A 128 -7.70 6.49 0.97
N THR A 129 -8.39 5.37 0.85
CA THR A 129 -9.71 5.13 1.44
C THR A 129 -9.82 3.70 1.95
N TYR A 130 -10.31 3.57 3.17
CA TYR A 130 -10.44 2.29 3.84
C TYR A 130 -11.89 2.02 4.22
N PHE A 131 -12.34 0.78 4.03
CA PHE A 131 -13.69 0.35 4.32
C PHE A 131 -13.64 -0.78 5.35
N GLU A 132 -14.51 -0.75 6.35
CA GLU A 132 -14.51 -1.73 7.44
C GLU A 132 -15.94 -2.13 7.80
N ASN A 133 -16.19 -3.44 7.92
CA ASN A 133 -17.28 -3.96 8.70
C ASN A 133 -16.84 -4.14 10.16
N PRO A 134 -17.40 -3.36 11.11
CA PRO A 134 -16.98 -3.44 12.49
C PRO A 134 -17.26 -4.81 13.15
N VAL A 135 -18.26 -5.55 12.63
CA VAL A 135 -18.79 -6.78 13.24
C VAL A 135 -17.86 -7.97 13.03
N ASP A 136 -17.43 -8.23 11.79
CA ASP A 136 -16.66 -9.42 11.42
C ASP A 136 -15.19 -9.13 11.10
N GLY A 137 -14.79 -7.85 11.09
CA GLY A 137 -13.42 -7.43 10.79
C GLY A 137 -13.06 -7.46 9.32
N HIS A 138 -14.04 -7.65 8.41
CA HIS A 138 -13.81 -7.59 6.97
C HIS A 138 -13.51 -6.15 6.53
N MET A 139 -12.44 -5.98 5.77
CA MET A 139 -11.96 -4.67 5.32
C MET A 139 -11.54 -4.67 3.86
N PHE A 140 -11.71 -3.51 3.22
CA PHE A 140 -11.12 -3.19 1.93
C PHE A 140 -10.20 -1.98 2.10
N LEU A 141 -8.95 -2.10 1.68
CA LEU A 141 -7.96 -1.03 1.77
C LEU A 141 -7.62 -0.60 0.35
N TYR A 142 -7.86 0.67 0.03
CA TYR A 142 -7.28 1.34 -1.13
C TYR A 142 -6.28 2.38 -0.61
N GLU A 143 -5.02 2.20 -0.94
CA GLU A 143 -3.96 3.15 -0.54
C GLU A 143 -3.19 3.61 -1.76
N VAL A 144 -2.89 4.91 -1.78
CA VAL A 144 -2.09 5.54 -2.81
C VAL A 144 -1.10 6.49 -2.16
N HIS A 145 0.17 6.36 -2.54
CA HIS A 145 1.26 7.27 -2.21
C HIS A 145 1.96 7.63 -3.52
N LEU A 146 1.93 8.91 -3.90
CA LEU A 146 2.48 9.46 -5.14
C LEU A 146 3.27 10.74 -4.82
#